data_AF-A0A6A9SIB2-F1
#
_entry.id   AF-A0A6A9SIB2-F1
#
_cell.length_a   1.000
_cell.length_b   1.000
_cell.length_c   1.000
_cell.angle_alpha   90.00
_cell.angle_beta   90.00
_cell.angle_gamma   90.00
#
_symmetry.space_group_name_H-M   'P 1'
#
loop_
_entity.id
_entity.type
_entity.pdbx_description
1 polymer ?
#
loop_
_entity_poly.entity_id
_entity_poly.type
_entity_poly.pdbx_seq_one_letter_code
_entity_poly.pdbx_strand_id
1 'polypeptide(L)'
;MRSLLVSLLLVVAGTAVIWKGSGFFERSAERLSKYYGLPVAVHGAIVVAVGSSFPEVSSIVISTVVHGEFSLGVGAVVGSAIFNLLVIPALSAFSSEELSTTRDIVHKDAQFYVISILVLFLVFALGATYVPGGTNREAILTPTLAVVPLATYGLYVFLHQQDATEHVPEPAPNVRPRREW
;
A
#
# COMPACT_ATOMS: atom_id res chain seq x y z
N MET A 1 13.18 -8.31 -32.70
CA MET A 1 11.84 -8.95 -32.67
C MET A 1 11.72 -10.05 -31.61
N ARG A 2 12.60 -11.06 -31.60
CA ARG A 2 12.53 -12.20 -30.66
C ARG A 2 12.67 -11.78 -29.18
N SER A 3 13.52 -10.79 -28.88
CA SER A 3 13.67 -10.20 -27.54
C SER A 3 12.42 -9.47 -27.06
N LEU A 4 11.77 -8.68 -27.92
CA LEU A 4 10.53 -7.95 -27.58
C LEU A 4 9.37 -8.90 -27.26
N LEU A 5 9.23 -9.99 -28.03
CA LEU A 5 8.21 -11.00 -27.76
C LEU A 5 8.43 -11.70 -26.41
N VAL A 6 9.68 -12.00 -26.08
CA VAL A 6 10.03 -12.57 -24.77
C VAL A 6 9.72 -11.56 -23.64
N SER A 7 10.10 -10.30 -23.79
CA SER A 7 9.78 -9.25 -22.80
C SER A 7 8.27 -9.09 -22.62
N LEU A 8 7.49 -9.06 -23.70
CA LEU A 8 6.04 -8.94 -23.64
C LEU A 8 5.40 -10.15 -22.94
N LEU A 9 5.86 -11.36 -23.26
CA LEU A 9 5.41 -12.58 -22.59
C LEU A 9 5.75 -12.56 -21.10
N LEU A 10 6.93 -12.10 -20.72
CA LEU A 10 7.34 -11.97 -19.32
C LEU A 10 6.48 -10.94 -18.58
N VAL A 11 6.16 -9.80 -19.20
CA VAL A 11 5.26 -8.79 -18.61
C VAL A 11 3.87 -9.39 -18.39
N VAL A 12 3.28 -10.01 -19.41
CA VAL A 12 1.94 -10.60 -19.30
C VAL A 12 1.90 -11.71 -18.25
N ALA A 13 2.89 -12.61 -18.27
CA ALA A 13 2.98 -13.70 -17.30
C ALA A 13 3.21 -13.18 -15.87
N GLY A 14 4.11 -12.21 -15.70
CA GLY A 14 4.39 -11.58 -14.41
C GLY A 14 3.16 -10.90 -13.83
N THR A 15 2.45 -10.11 -14.63
CA THR A 15 1.18 -9.49 -14.23
C THR A 15 0.14 -10.52 -13.83
N ALA A 16 -0.01 -11.61 -14.58
CA ALA A 16 -0.96 -12.68 -14.24
C ALA A 16 -0.61 -13.39 -12.93
N VAL A 17 0.68 -13.63 -12.67
CA VAL A 17 1.16 -14.21 -11.42
C VAL A 17 0.90 -13.28 -10.25
N ILE A 18 1.23 -11.99 -10.38
CA ILE A 18 1.00 -10.98 -9.34
C ILE A 18 -0.49 -10.86 -9.03
N TRP A 19 -1.34 -10.73 -10.06
CA TRP A 19 -2.78 -10.59 -9.90
C TRP A 19 -3.41 -11.79 -9.18
N LYS A 20 -3.00 -13.01 -9.53
CA LYS A 20 -3.50 -14.22 -8.88
C LYS A 20 -2.93 -14.39 -7.47
N GLY A 21 -1.67 -14.00 -7.26
CA GLY A 21 -0.98 -14.05 -5.98
C GLY A 21 -1.58 -13.10 -4.95
N SER A 22 -1.81 -11.83 -5.34
CA SER A 22 -2.41 -10.84 -4.45
C SER A 22 -3.82 -11.26 -4.01
N GLY A 23 -4.65 -11.74 -4.94
CA GLY A 23 -5.99 -12.24 -4.61
C GLY A 23 -6.00 -13.52 -3.77
N PHE A 24 -4.94 -14.34 -3.79
CA PHE A 24 -4.80 -15.46 -2.85
C PHE A 24 -4.37 -14.99 -1.46
N PHE A 25 -3.41 -14.06 -1.41
CA PHE A 25 -2.93 -13.46 -0.18
C PHE A 25 -4.06 -12.76 0.58
N GLU A 26 -4.80 -11.87 -0.10
CA GLU A 26 -5.91 -11.11 0.50
C GLU A 26 -6.96 -12.01 1.15
N ARG A 27 -7.41 -13.06 0.43
CA ARG A 27 -8.40 -14.02 0.94
C ARG A 27 -7.89 -14.82 2.14
N SER A 28 -6.63 -15.24 2.11
CA SER A 28 -6.03 -16.00 3.21
C SER A 28 -5.90 -15.12 4.45
N ALA A 29 -5.48 -13.87 4.24
CA ALA A 29 -5.28 -12.89 5.29
C ALA A 29 -6.62 -12.44 5.93
N GLU A 30 -7.71 -12.34 5.15
CA GLU A 30 -9.09 -12.14 5.66
C GLU A 30 -9.57 -13.31 6.52
N ARG A 31 -9.35 -14.56 6.09
CA ARG A 31 -9.74 -15.72 6.90
C ARG A 31 -8.98 -15.77 8.20
N LEU A 32 -7.69 -15.43 8.15
CA LEU A 32 -6.82 -15.41 9.31
C LEU A 32 -7.20 -14.28 10.28
N SER A 33 -7.57 -13.10 9.79
CA SER A 33 -8.02 -11.98 10.63
C SER A 33 -9.31 -12.31 11.37
N LYS A 34 -10.30 -12.93 10.68
CA LYS A 34 -11.55 -13.41 11.29
C LYS A 34 -11.29 -14.50 12.31
N TYR A 35 -10.39 -15.44 12.02
CA TYR A 35 -10.00 -16.51 12.94
C TYR A 35 -9.38 -15.97 14.24
N TYR A 36 -8.51 -14.95 14.14
CA TYR A 36 -7.87 -14.33 15.30
C TYR A 36 -8.72 -13.23 15.97
N GLY A 37 -9.94 -12.96 15.47
CA GLY A 37 -10.82 -11.94 16.03
C GLY A 37 -10.25 -10.51 15.93
N LEU A 38 -9.47 -10.22 14.89
CA LEU A 38 -8.93 -8.87 14.68
C LEU A 38 -10.07 -7.88 14.40
N PRO A 39 -10.02 -6.64 14.96
CA PRO A 39 -10.99 -5.61 14.64
C PRO A 39 -11.04 -5.34 13.14
N VAL A 40 -12.23 -5.05 12.61
CA VAL A 40 -12.45 -4.82 11.17
C VAL A 40 -11.53 -3.72 10.62
N ALA A 41 -11.29 -2.65 11.39
CA ALA A 41 -10.38 -1.59 10.96
C ALA A 41 -8.91 -2.04 10.92
N VAL A 42 -8.47 -2.92 11.83
CA VAL A 42 -7.12 -3.50 11.80
C VAL A 42 -6.96 -4.41 10.59
N HIS A 43 -8.02 -5.16 10.23
CA HIS A 43 -8.03 -5.97 9.03
C HIS A 43 -7.88 -5.11 7.76
N GLY A 44 -8.69 -4.06 7.59
CA GLY A 44 -8.60 -3.18 6.43
C GLY A 44 -7.27 -2.40 6.36
N ALA A 45 -6.92 -1.71 7.44
CA ALA A 45 -5.78 -0.79 7.49
C ALA A 45 -4.41 -1.48 7.45
N ILE A 46 -4.31 -2.73 7.93
CA ILE A 46 -3.04 -3.46 7.99
C ILE A 46 -3.06 -4.65 7.05
N VAL A 47 -4.01 -5.57 7.22
CA VAL A 47 -3.95 -6.87 6.55
C VAL A 47 -4.24 -6.75 5.05
N VAL A 48 -5.32 -6.06 4.70
CA VAL A 48 -5.68 -5.79 3.30
C VAL A 48 -4.70 -4.80 2.69
N ALA A 49 -4.35 -3.72 3.39
CA ALA A 49 -3.41 -2.71 2.90
C ALA A 49 -2.01 -3.28 2.59
N VAL A 50 -1.44 -4.09 3.50
CA VAL A 50 -0.15 -4.75 3.28
C VAL A 50 -0.28 -5.76 2.14
N GLY A 51 -1.38 -6.50 2.06
CA GLY A 51 -1.58 -7.50 1.01
C GLY A 51 -1.73 -6.93 -0.38
N SER A 52 -2.49 -5.85 -0.52
CA SER A 52 -2.70 -5.16 -1.79
C SER A 52 -1.44 -4.45 -2.26
N SER A 53 -0.63 -3.91 -1.33
CA SER A 53 0.61 -3.19 -1.63
C SER A 53 1.85 -4.08 -1.67
N PHE A 54 1.70 -5.39 -1.38
CA PHE A 54 2.81 -6.34 -1.33
C PHE A 54 3.57 -6.46 -2.66
N PRO A 55 2.90 -6.50 -3.83
CA PRO A 55 3.58 -6.52 -5.12
C PRO A 55 4.46 -5.28 -5.35
N GLU A 56 3.98 -4.11 -4.97
CA GLU A 56 4.70 -2.84 -5.07
C GLU A 56 5.92 -2.83 -4.17
N VAL A 57 5.75 -3.21 -2.90
CA VAL A 57 6.86 -3.37 -1.94
C VAL A 57 7.91 -4.33 -2.50
N SER A 58 7.47 -5.47 -3.04
CA SER A 58 8.36 -6.47 -3.63
C SER A 58 9.12 -5.91 -4.84
N SER A 59 8.45 -5.18 -5.73
CA SER A 59 9.05 -4.53 -6.90
C SER A 59 10.16 -3.55 -6.50
N ILE A 60 9.92 -2.72 -5.49
CA ILE A 60 10.92 -1.74 -4.99
C ILE A 60 12.10 -2.45 -4.36
N VAL A 61 11.85 -3.44 -3.50
CA VAL A 61 12.92 -4.20 -2.84
C VAL A 61 13.78 -4.89 -3.89
N ILE A 62 13.18 -5.50 -4.90
CA ILE A 62 13.93 -6.13 -6.00
C ILE A 62 14.68 -5.09 -6.82
N SER A 63 14.04 -3.97 -7.21
CA SER A 63 14.69 -2.90 -7.96
C SER A 63 15.89 -2.31 -7.21
N THR A 64 15.73 -2.08 -5.91
CA THR A 64 16.75 -1.43 -5.08
C THR A 64 17.87 -2.40 -4.70
N VAL A 65 17.52 -3.59 -4.20
CA VAL A 65 18.50 -4.55 -3.65
C VAL A 65 19.18 -5.35 -4.75
N VAL A 66 18.46 -5.72 -5.82
CA VAL A 66 18.99 -6.59 -6.88
C VAL A 66 19.55 -5.77 -8.05
N HIS A 67 18.87 -4.68 -8.43
CA HIS A 67 19.27 -3.89 -9.61
C HIS A 67 19.99 -2.58 -9.26
N GLY A 68 19.99 -2.15 -7.99
CA GLY A 68 20.59 -0.88 -7.57
C GLY A 68 19.81 0.37 -8.01
N GLU A 69 18.59 0.20 -8.52
CA GLU A 69 17.79 1.25 -9.15
C GLU A 69 16.68 1.73 -8.21
N PHE A 70 17.04 2.54 -7.21
CA PHE A 70 16.09 3.09 -6.24
C PHE A 70 15.09 4.07 -6.90
N SER A 71 15.55 4.85 -7.87
CA SER A 71 14.73 5.84 -8.61
C SER A 71 13.54 5.20 -9.32
N LEU A 72 13.72 4.02 -9.90
CA LEU A 72 12.67 3.23 -10.53
C LEU A 72 11.62 2.79 -9.51
N GLY A 73 12.06 2.32 -8.34
CA GLY A 73 11.17 1.95 -7.23
C GLY A 73 10.33 3.13 -6.73
N VAL A 74 10.93 4.31 -6.56
CA VAL A 74 10.22 5.53 -6.15
C VAL A 74 9.17 5.93 -7.18
N GLY A 75 9.53 5.91 -8.48
CA GLY A 75 8.58 6.21 -9.56
C GLY A 75 7.38 5.26 -9.58
N ALA A 76 7.59 3.97 -9.33
CA ALA A 76 6.53 2.98 -9.24
C ALA A 76 5.58 3.23 -8.05
N VAL A 77 6.10 3.56 -6.86
CA VAL A 77 5.28 3.87 -5.68
C VAL A 77 4.42 5.11 -5.89
N VAL A 78 5.06 6.21 -6.31
CA VAL A 78 4.36 7.48 -6.50
C VAL A 78 3.34 7.35 -7.61
N GLY A 79 3.68 6.67 -8.71
CA GLY A 79 2.77 6.38 -9.81
C GLY A 79 1.56 5.55 -9.37
N SER A 80 1.77 4.47 -8.61
CA SER A 80 0.69 3.63 -8.06
C SER A 80 -0.22 4.42 -7.13
N ALA A 81 0.33 5.24 -6.23
CA ALA A 81 -0.47 6.09 -5.35
C ALA A 81 -1.36 7.07 -6.11
N ILE A 82 -0.81 7.75 -7.13
CA ILE A 82 -1.58 8.67 -7.99
C ILE A 82 -2.66 7.92 -8.78
N PHE A 83 -2.33 6.75 -9.33
CA PHE A 83 -3.28 5.92 -10.08
C PHE A 83 -4.44 5.45 -9.19
N ASN A 84 -4.14 4.96 -7.99
CA ASN A 84 -5.13 4.47 -7.04
C ASN A 84 -6.03 5.60 -6.50
N LEU A 85 -5.53 6.83 -6.44
CA LEU A 85 -6.31 7.99 -6.02
C LEU A 85 -7.22 8.55 -7.10
N LEU A 86 -6.69 8.66 -8.32
CA LEU A 86 -7.35 9.44 -9.36
C LEU A 86 -8.10 8.53 -10.33
N VAL A 87 -7.48 7.43 -10.73
CA VAL A 87 -8.00 6.59 -11.82
C VAL A 87 -9.01 5.59 -11.27
N ILE A 88 -8.70 4.86 -10.20
CA ILE A 88 -9.61 3.85 -9.66
C ILE A 88 -10.97 4.45 -9.27
N PRO A 89 -11.05 5.52 -8.44
CA PRO A 89 -12.33 6.09 -8.04
C PRO A 89 -13.09 6.70 -9.22
N ALA A 90 -12.39 7.33 -10.18
CA ALA A 90 -13.03 7.85 -11.38
C ALA A 90 -13.65 6.73 -12.22
N LEU A 91 -12.93 5.63 -12.45
CA LEU A 91 -13.46 4.48 -13.19
C LEU A 91 -14.60 3.78 -12.45
N SER A 92 -14.53 3.69 -11.12
CA SER A 92 -15.63 3.19 -10.29
C SER A 92 -16.87 4.07 -10.43
N ALA A 93 -16.70 5.40 -10.39
CA ALA A 93 -17.81 6.35 -10.56
C ALA A 93 -18.43 6.30 -11.96
N PHE A 94 -17.64 6.00 -13.01
CA PHE A 94 -18.19 5.78 -14.35
C PHE A 94 -18.88 4.43 -14.51
N SER A 95 -18.49 3.43 -13.74
CA SER A 95 -19.00 2.05 -13.86
C SER A 95 -20.18 1.75 -12.94
N SER A 96 -20.55 2.67 -12.05
CA SER A 96 -21.60 2.48 -11.05
C SER A 96 -22.58 3.66 -11.07
N GLU A 97 -23.88 3.37 -11.05
CA GLU A 97 -24.93 4.41 -11.08
C GLU A 97 -24.96 5.24 -9.78
N GLU A 98 -24.59 4.65 -8.65
CA GLU A 98 -24.54 5.33 -7.36
C GLU A 98 -23.43 4.75 -6.46
N LEU A 99 -22.49 5.61 -6.02
CA LEU A 99 -21.46 5.27 -5.03
C LEU A 99 -21.82 5.97 -3.72
N SER A 100 -22.37 5.22 -2.76
CA SER A 100 -22.65 5.74 -1.42
C SER A 100 -21.57 5.27 -0.43
N THR A 101 -21.13 6.19 0.43
CA THR A 101 -20.21 5.90 1.54
C THR A 101 -20.52 6.82 2.72
N THR A 102 -20.11 6.44 3.91
CA THR A 102 -20.37 7.21 5.13
C THR A 102 -19.51 8.48 5.16
N ARG A 103 -20.10 9.61 5.57
CA ARG A 103 -19.43 10.91 5.64
C ARG A 103 -18.16 10.89 6.51
N ASP A 104 -18.17 10.05 7.55
CA ASP A 104 -17.04 9.85 8.47
C ASP A 104 -15.84 9.21 7.78
N ILE A 105 -16.07 8.19 6.93
CA ILE A 105 -15.01 7.55 6.13
C ILE A 105 -14.40 8.59 5.18
N VAL A 106 -15.24 9.35 4.48
CA VAL A 106 -14.75 10.36 3.53
C VAL A 106 -13.94 11.44 4.23
N HIS A 107 -14.37 11.98 5.36
CA HIS A 107 -13.65 13.07 6.00
C HIS A 107 -12.41 12.58 6.74
N LYS A 108 -12.51 11.52 7.55
CA LYS A 108 -11.37 11.02 8.34
C LYS A 108 -10.29 10.43 7.43
N ASP A 109 -10.66 9.53 6.52
CA ASP A 109 -9.67 8.81 5.72
C ASP A 109 -9.04 9.74 4.68
N ALA A 110 -9.82 10.64 4.06
CA ALA A 110 -9.24 11.62 3.14
C ALA A 110 -8.31 12.61 3.85
N GLN A 111 -8.62 13.02 5.09
CA GLN A 111 -7.72 13.88 5.87
C GLN A 111 -6.41 13.15 6.18
N PHE A 112 -6.46 11.91 6.66
CA PHE A 112 -5.26 11.11 6.87
C PHE A 112 -4.47 10.88 5.60
N TYR A 113 -5.16 10.71 4.47
CA TYR A 113 -4.52 10.57 3.17
C TYR A 113 -3.77 11.84 2.76
N VAL A 114 -4.40 13.01 2.88
CA VAL A 114 -3.76 14.31 2.59
C VAL A 114 -2.54 14.52 3.50
N ILE A 115 -2.67 14.22 4.79
CA ILE A 115 -1.55 14.27 5.75
C ILE A 115 -0.41 13.34 5.28
N SER A 116 -0.73 12.13 4.84
CA SER A 116 0.27 11.16 4.37
C SER A 116 1.01 11.67 3.12
N ILE A 117 0.30 12.28 2.15
CA ILE A 117 0.94 12.93 1.00
C ILE A 117 1.88 14.05 1.46
N LEU A 118 1.41 14.91 2.36
CA LEU A 118 2.20 16.05 2.85
C LEU A 118 3.46 15.59 3.59
N VAL A 119 3.36 14.54 4.41
CA VAL A 119 4.50 13.93 5.10
C VAL A 119 5.48 13.35 4.09
N LEU A 120 5.00 12.61 3.08
CA LEU A 120 5.86 12.05 2.04
C LEU A 120 6.58 13.15 1.25
N PHE A 121 5.85 14.20 0.86
CA PHE A 121 6.40 15.37 0.20
C PHE A 121 7.48 16.04 1.06
N LEU A 122 7.21 16.27 2.35
CA LEU A 122 8.15 16.86 3.29
C LEU A 122 9.42 16.01 3.41
N VAL A 123 9.28 14.68 3.53
CA VAL A 123 10.42 13.74 3.62
C VAL A 123 11.29 13.78 2.37
N PHE A 124 10.67 13.83 1.18
CA PHE A 124 11.41 13.95 -0.08
C PHE A 124 12.05 15.33 -0.23
N ALA A 125 11.37 16.41 0.15
CA ALA A 125 11.92 17.77 0.14
C ALA A 125 13.11 17.90 1.10
N LEU A 126 13.01 17.30 2.30
CA LEU A 126 14.11 17.24 3.27
C LEU A 126 15.26 16.37 2.73
N GLY A 127 14.98 15.20 2.14
CA GLY A 127 16.01 14.35 1.54
C GLY A 127 16.70 15.00 0.33
N ALA A 128 16.00 15.85 -0.42
CA ALA A 128 16.56 16.61 -1.54
C ALA A 128 17.37 17.85 -1.09
N THR A 129 17.09 18.40 0.09
CA THR A 129 17.78 19.57 0.63
C THR A 129 18.89 19.20 1.63
N TYR A 130 18.84 18.00 2.21
CA TYR A 130 19.83 17.51 3.17
C TYR A 130 21.14 17.14 2.49
N VAL A 131 22.20 17.89 2.80
CA VAL A 131 23.52 17.72 2.17
C VAL A 131 24.60 17.39 3.21
N PRO A 132 24.88 16.12 3.49
CA PRO A 132 26.11 15.76 4.18
C PRO A 132 27.28 15.76 3.18
N GLY A 133 27.91 16.94 2.97
CA GLY A 133 29.26 17.03 2.37
C GLY A 133 29.40 17.35 0.87
N GLY A 134 28.45 17.96 0.16
CA GLY A 134 28.64 18.27 -1.28
C GLY A 134 27.54 19.07 -1.99
N THR A 135 27.41 18.90 -3.32
CA THR A 135 26.39 19.54 -4.16
C THR A 135 25.28 18.53 -4.51
N ASN A 136 24.02 18.89 -4.28
CA ASN A 136 22.84 18.04 -4.46
C ASN A 136 22.61 17.63 -5.91
N ARG A 137 23.14 16.47 -6.30
CA ARG A 137 22.73 15.78 -7.53
C ARG A 137 21.66 14.71 -7.29
N GLU A 138 21.55 14.19 -6.07
CA GLU A 138 20.65 13.09 -5.72
C GLU A 138 19.96 13.36 -4.39
N ALA A 139 18.67 13.02 -4.29
CA ALA A 139 17.94 13.09 -3.02
C ALA A 139 18.30 11.87 -2.16
N ILE A 140 18.78 12.10 -0.94
CA ILE A 140 19.22 11.04 -0.03
C ILE A 140 18.18 10.86 1.07
N LEU A 141 17.53 9.70 1.10
CA LEU A 141 16.63 9.31 2.18
C LEU A 141 17.43 8.58 3.26
N THR A 142 17.61 9.23 4.40
CA THR A 142 18.25 8.61 5.56
C THR A 142 17.23 7.77 6.34
N PRO A 143 17.68 6.74 7.09
CA PRO A 143 16.79 5.97 7.97
C PRO A 143 16.02 6.87 8.95
N THR A 144 16.63 7.95 9.42
CA THR A 144 15.98 8.95 10.29
C THR A 144 14.79 9.63 9.61
N LEU A 145 14.91 9.99 8.33
CA LEU A 145 13.80 10.56 7.57
C LEU A 145 12.68 9.55 7.34
N ALA A 146 12.99 8.25 7.24
CA ALA A 146 12.01 7.18 7.10
C ALA A 146 11.18 6.91 8.37
N VAL A 147 11.64 7.36 9.55
CA VAL A 147 10.88 7.24 10.81
C VAL A 147 9.59 8.05 10.75
N VAL A 148 9.61 9.23 10.11
CA VAL A 148 8.45 10.13 10.03
C VAL A 148 7.24 9.47 9.34
N PRO A 149 7.35 8.94 8.11
CA PRO A 149 6.21 8.29 7.45
C PRO A 149 5.77 7.00 8.18
N LEU A 150 6.70 6.24 8.78
CA LEU A 150 6.36 5.07 9.58
C LEU A 150 5.56 5.44 10.84
N ALA A 151 5.94 6.52 11.52
CA ALA A 151 5.23 7.03 12.68
C ALA A 151 3.83 7.54 12.29
N THR A 152 3.70 8.23 11.15
CA THR A 152 2.39 8.66 10.63
C THR A 152 1.48 7.49 10.31
N TYR A 153 2.00 6.44 9.67
CA TYR A 153 1.23 5.22 9.40
C TYR A 153 0.84 4.49 10.69
N GLY A 154 1.74 4.40 11.67
CA GLY A 154 1.45 3.84 12.99
C GLY A 154 0.34 4.60 13.72
N LEU A 155 0.36 5.94 13.66
CA LEU A 155 -0.70 6.77 14.22
C LEU A 155 -2.06 6.54 13.52
N TYR A 156 -2.07 6.44 12.19
CA TYR A 156 -3.27 6.13 11.42
C TYR A 156 -3.90 4.80 11.87
N VAL A 157 -3.08 3.75 11.98
CA VAL A 157 -3.52 2.42 12.45
C VAL A 157 -4.04 2.48 13.88
N PHE A 158 -3.33 3.17 14.78
CA PHE A 158 -3.73 3.30 16.18
C PHE A 158 -5.09 3.97 16.35
N LEU A 159 -5.32 5.08 15.63
CA LEU A 159 -6.60 5.79 15.69
C LEU A 159 -7.75 4.96 15.11
N HIS A 160 -7.48 4.23 14.03
CA HIS A 160 -8.44 3.28 13.45
C HIS A 160 -8.78 2.12 14.39
N GLN A 161 -7.81 1.64 15.16
CA GLN A 161 -8.04 0.62 16.17
C GLN A 161 -8.95 1.12 17.29
N GLN A 162 -8.76 2.37 17.74
CA GLN A 162 -9.63 2.97 18.76
C GLN A 162 -11.09 3.07 18.27
N ASP A 163 -11.29 3.55 17.04
CA ASP A 163 -12.64 3.64 16.43
C ASP A 163 -13.29 2.25 16.26
N ALA A 164 -12.51 1.20 16.00
CA ALA A 164 -13.03 -0.16 15.78
C ALA A 164 -13.25 -1.00 17.04
N THR A 165 -12.76 -0.55 18.20
CA THR A 165 -12.93 -1.29 19.47
C THR A 165 -14.41 -1.32 19.92
N GLU A 166 -15.27 -0.50 19.30
CA GLU A 166 -16.71 -0.46 19.54
C GLU A 166 -17.51 -1.49 18.70
N HIS A 167 -16.86 -2.26 17.82
CA HIS A 167 -17.53 -3.18 16.90
C HIS A 167 -17.58 -4.63 17.40
N VAL A 168 -18.75 -5.24 17.39
CA VAL A 168 -18.94 -6.65 17.76
C VAL A 168 -18.54 -7.54 16.57
N PRO A 169 -17.58 -8.47 16.73
CA PRO A 169 -17.12 -9.30 15.61
C PRO A 169 -18.17 -10.32 15.16
N GLU A 170 -18.26 -10.55 13.84
CA GLU A 170 -19.05 -11.64 13.28
C GLU A 170 -18.43 -13.01 13.64
N PRO A 171 -19.24 -14.07 13.80
CA PRO A 171 -18.75 -15.39 14.18
C PRO A 171 -17.74 -15.94 13.16
N ALA A 172 -16.60 -16.43 13.68
CA ALA A 172 -15.51 -16.91 12.86
C ALA A 172 -15.94 -18.13 12.01
N PRO A 173 -15.66 -18.11 10.68
CA PRO A 173 -15.83 -19.30 9.86
C PRO A 173 -14.90 -20.43 10.32
N ASN A 174 -15.20 -21.67 9.95
CA ASN A 174 -14.38 -22.84 10.32
C ASN A 174 -13.06 -22.84 9.51
N VAL A 175 -12.06 -22.08 9.99
CA VAL A 175 -10.77 -21.88 9.33
C VAL A 175 -9.73 -22.88 9.83
N ARG A 176 -8.89 -23.40 8.93
CA ARG A 176 -7.73 -24.24 9.26
C ARG A 176 -6.45 -23.41 9.17
N PRO A 177 -5.87 -22.91 10.29
CA PRO A 177 -4.79 -21.93 10.26
C PRO A 177 -3.55 -22.39 9.49
N ARG A 178 -3.19 -23.68 9.60
CA ARG A 178 -2.02 -24.27 8.93
C ARG A 178 -2.12 -24.31 7.39
N ARG A 179 -3.27 -23.98 6.82
CA ARG A 179 -3.52 -23.99 5.38
C ARG A 179 -3.61 -22.57 4.80
N GLU A 180 -3.84 -21.58 5.65
CA GLU A 180 -3.95 -20.16 5.29
C GLU A 180 -2.63 -19.41 5.54
N TRP A 181 -1.75 -19.95 6.41
CA TRP A 181 -0.32 -19.67 6.44
C TRP A 181 0.41 -20.43 5.34
#